data_AF-A0A8J5QRB4-F1
#
_entry.id   AF-A0A8J5QRB4-F1
#
_cell.length_a   1.000
_cell.length_b   1.000
_cell.length_c   1.000
_cell.angle_alpha   90.00
_cell.angle_beta   90.00
_cell.angle_gamma   90.00
#
_symmetry.space_group_name_H-M   'P 1'
#
loop_
_entity.id
_entity.type
_entity.pdbx_description
1 polymer ?
#
loop_
_entity_poly.entity_id
_entity_poly.type
_entity_poly.pdbx_seq_one_letter_code
_entity_poly.pdbx_strand_id
1 'polypeptide(L)'
;MSWVHILVLVTSCVFLGWPWSTFIEPPSKDDFYIPPEGFEYSNLGDILNVRMVINQIGNVFPAGVKNIWQVLVRSQDSFENPNAIVTTIVEPYNADPTKIVSYQTFEDAANINCSPSYTLRYGTTPTIATFVEMQMISMILESGYYLVIPDYEGPKSAFAVGGQSSNAILDSIRAVVW
;
A
#
# COMPACT_ATOMS: atom_id res chain seq x y z
N MET A 1 2.36 -11.60 69.44
CA MET A 1 3.13 -11.21 68.25
C MET A 1 2.81 -12.22 67.16
N SER A 2 1.81 -11.91 66.33
CA SER A 2 1.35 -12.78 65.25
C SER A 2 1.98 -12.28 63.94
N TRP A 3 2.74 -13.14 63.28
CA TRP A 3 3.43 -12.85 62.04
C TRP A 3 2.48 -13.12 60.88
N VAL A 4 2.01 -12.07 60.21
CA VAL A 4 1.26 -12.20 58.96
C VAL A 4 2.27 -12.32 57.82
N HIS A 5 2.37 -13.51 57.23
CA HIS A 5 3.10 -13.71 55.99
C HIS A 5 2.28 -13.09 54.83
N ILE A 6 2.69 -11.90 54.37
CA ILE A 6 2.15 -11.28 53.18
C ILE A 6 2.75 -11.99 51.97
N LEU A 7 1.94 -12.80 51.29
CA LEU A 7 2.28 -13.40 50.01
C LEU A 7 2.03 -12.35 48.91
N VAL A 8 3.09 -11.73 48.40
CA VAL A 8 2.98 -10.83 47.24
C VAL A 8 2.86 -11.69 45.98
N LEU A 9 1.64 -11.84 45.46
CA LEU A 9 1.40 -12.40 44.14
C LEU A 9 1.84 -11.35 43.10
N VAL A 10 3.04 -11.54 42.54
CA VAL A 10 3.45 -10.85 41.32
C VAL A 10 2.67 -11.51 40.17
N THR A 11 1.51 -10.96 39.84
CA THR A 11 0.84 -11.26 38.57
C THR A 11 1.72 -10.72 37.45
N SER A 12 2.61 -11.57 36.94
CA SER A 12 3.21 -11.39 35.63
C SER A 12 2.08 -11.30 34.63
N CYS A 13 1.78 -10.10 34.15
CA CYS A 13 1.04 -9.93 32.92
C CYS A 13 1.93 -10.52 31.83
N VAL A 14 1.75 -11.81 31.54
CA VAL A 14 2.18 -12.37 30.28
C VAL A 14 1.34 -11.60 29.27
N PHE A 15 1.91 -10.52 28.73
CA PHE A 15 1.54 -10.06 27.42
C PHE A 15 1.70 -11.28 26.54
N LEU A 16 0.60 -11.99 26.29
CA LEU A 16 0.45 -12.81 25.12
C LEU A 16 0.59 -11.82 23.99
N GLY A 17 1.84 -11.53 23.62
CA GLY A 17 2.15 -10.86 22.39
C GLY A 17 1.47 -11.73 21.37
N TRP A 18 0.34 -11.25 20.84
CA TRP A 18 -0.14 -11.76 19.58
C TRP A 18 1.09 -11.78 18.69
N PRO A 19 1.48 -12.96 18.16
CA PRO A 19 2.57 -12.99 17.21
C PRO A 19 2.16 -11.99 16.16
N TRP A 20 2.90 -10.88 16.07
CA TRP A 20 2.72 -9.94 14.99
C TRP A 20 2.91 -10.79 13.76
N SER A 21 1.82 -11.05 13.03
CA SER A 21 1.89 -11.90 11.86
C SER A 21 2.92 -11.25 10.93
N THR A 22 4.06 -11.91 10.77
CA THR A 22 5.08 -11.53 9.79
C THR A 22 4.61 -11.84 8.37
N PHE A 23 3.45 -12.50 8.24
CA PHE A 23 2.84 -12.86 6.98
C PHE A 23 1.98 -11.70 6.48
N ILE A 24 2.39 -11.14 5.34
CA ILE A 24 1.56 -10.19 4.60
C ILE A 24 0.48 -10.99 3.89
N GLU A 25 -0.78 -10.67 4.20
CA GLU A 25 -1.91 -11.30 3.55
C GLU A 25 -1.97 -10.88 2.06
N PRO A 26 -2.08 -11.84 1.13
CA PRO A 26 -2.21 -11.49 -0.28
C PRO A 26 -3.53 -10.73 -0.53
N PRO A 27 -3.57 -9.85 -1.54
CA PRO A 27 -4.74 -9.03 -1.88
C PRO A 27 -6.07 -9.79 -1.96
N SER A 28 -6.05 -11.01 -2.52
CA SER A 28 -7.22 -11.90 -2.60
C SER A 28 -7.81 -12.32 -1.24
N LYS A 29 -7.15 -12.03 -0.13
CA LYS A 29 -7.57 -12.37 1.24
C LYS A 29 -7.51 -11.17 2.19
N ASP A 30 -7.11 -10.01 1.71
CA ASP A 30 -6.87 -8.82 2.53
C ASP A 30 -8.08 -7.88 2.43
N ASP A 31 -8.79 -7.71 3.54
CA ASP A 31 -10.00 -6.88 3.62
C ASP A 31 -9.75 -5.42 3.22
N PHE A 32 -8.50 -4.94 3.21
CA PHE A 32 -8.17 -3.60 2.73
C PHE A 32 -8.52 -3.37 1.25
N TYR A 33 -8.57 -4.43 0.43
CA TYR A 33 -8.97 -4.35 -0.98
C TYR A 33 -10.49 -4.36 -1.18
N ILE A 34 -11.26 -4.52 -0.10
CA ILE A 34 -12.72 -4.51 -0.14
C ILE A 34 -13.18 -3.08 0.19
N PRO A 35 -13.86 -2.38 -0.75
CA PRO A 35 -14.37 -1.05 -0.47
C PRO A 35 -15.53 -1.09 0.54
N PRO A 36 -15.69 -0.04 1.37
CA PRO A 36 -16.80 0.06 2.30
C PRO A 36 -18.14 0.19 1.56
N GLU A 37 -19.24 -0.18 2.23
CA GLU A 37 -20.59 -0.01 1.67
C GLU A 37 -20.87 1.46 1.32
N GLY A 38 -21.42 1.70 0.11
CA GLY A 38 -21.77 3.03 -0.35
C GLY A 38 -20.61 3.84 -0.94
N PHE A 39 -19.41 3.25 -1.10
CA PHE A 39 -18.29 3.91 -1.77
C PHE A 39 -18.62 4.40 -3.19
N GLU A 40 -19.62 3.80 -3.84
CA GLU A 40 -20.07 4.15 -5.17
C GLU A 40 -20.54 5.60 -5.28
N TYR A 41 -21.02 6.18 -4.16
CA TYR A 41 -21.50 7.56 -4.07
C TYR A 41 -20.40 8.59 -3.77
N SER A 42 -19.19 8.15 -3.43
CA SER A 42 -18.02 9.03 -3.28
C SER A 42 -17.55 9.57 -4.63
N ASN A 43 -16.84 10.70 -4.62
CA ASN A 43 -16.27 11.26 -5.82
C ASN A 43 -15.05 10.46 -6.29
N LEU A 44 -14.76 10.52 -7.58
CA LEU A 44 -13.53 9.94 -8.15
C LEU A 44 -12.29 10.60 -7.52
N GLY A 45 -11.37 9.78 -7.03
CA GLY A 45 -10.18 10.22 -6.29
C GLY A 45 -10.38 10.36 -4.78
N ASP A 46 -11.60 10.19 -4.25
CA ASP A 46 -11.82 10.20 -2.80
C ASP A 46 -11.08 9.03 -2.13
N ILE A 47 -10.43 9.31 -1.01
CA ILE A 47 -9.79 8.30 -0.16
C ILE A 47 -10.88 7.62 0.68
N LEU A 48 -11.05 6.32 0.46
CA LEU A 48 -12.03 5.46 1.14
C LEU A 48 -11.46 4.81 2.40
N ASN A 49 -10.17 4.48 2.40
CA ASN A 49 -9.49 3.87 3.53
C ASN A 49 -7.98 4.16 3.47
N VAL A 50 -7.30 4.15 4.61
CA VAL A 50 -5.86 4.40 4.71
C VAL A 50 -5.25 3.41 5.69
N ARG A 51 -4.10 2.83 5.32
CA ARG A 51 -3.24 2.11 6.26
C ARG A 51 -1.79 2.51 6.08
N MET A 52 -1.06 2.57 7.19
CA MET A 52 0.38 2.67 7.17
C MET A 52 0.96 1.29 6.89
N VAL A 53 1.92 1.20 5.97
CA VAL A 53 2.64 -0.05 5.72
C VAL A 53 3.85 -0.06 6.65
N ILE A 54 3.68 -0.70 7.79
CA ILE A 54 4.79 -0.97 8.72
C ILE A 54 5.54 -2.16 8.14
N ASN A 55 6.86 -2.02 8.04
CA ASN A 55 7.83 -2.87 7.34
C ASN A 55 8.13 -2.38 5.93
N GLN A 56 9.42 -2.37 5.63
CA GLN A 56 10.04 -1.81 4.45
C GLN A 56 9.27 -2.23 3.18
N ILE A 57 9.16 -1.37 2.18
CA ILE A 57 8.89 -1.88 0.84
C ILE A 57 10.18 -2.64 0.43
N GLY A 58 10.07 -3.84 -0.13
CA GLY A 58 11.12 -4.71 -0.68
C GLY A 58 12.26 -5.13 0.26
N ASN A 59 12.94 -6.24 -0.09
CA ASN A 59 14.17 -6.67 0.61
C ASN A 59 15.38 -5.74 0.37
N VAL A 60 15.23 -4.74 -0.52
CA VAL A 60 16.28 -3.85 -1.04
C VAL A 60 15.72 -2.46 -1.32
N PHE A 61 14.99 -1.84 -0.38
CA PHE A 61 14.72 -0.40 -0.52
C PHE A 61 15.98 0.40 -0.18
N PRO A 62 16.30 1.46 -0.95
CA PRO A 62 17.42 2.34 -0.65
C PRO A 62 17.16 3.04 0.69
N ALA A 63 18.25 3.34 1.40
CA ALA A 63 18.19 4.26 2.53
C ALA A 63 17.48 5.56 2.08
N GLY A 64 16.52 6.06 2.85
CA GLY A 64 15.89 7.35 2.53
C GLY A 64 14.37 7.40 2.55
N VAL A 65 13.66 6.28 2.73
CA VAL A 65 12.18 6.32 2.91
C VAL A 65 11.81 6.63 4.36
N LYS A 66 10.93 7.63 4.53
CA LYS A 66 10.42 8.07 5.82
C LYS A 66 9.08 7.41 6.15
N ASN A 67 8.12 7.45 5.22
CA ASN A 67 6.80 6.88 5.42
C ASN A 67 6.27 6.20 4.15
N ILE A 68 5.43 5.19 4.35
CA ILE A 68 4.70 4.50 3.31
C ILE A 68 3.25 4.36 3.73
N TRP A 69 2.33 4.73 2.85
CA TRP A 69 0.91 4.51 3.01
C TRP A 69 0.34 3.73 1.86
N GLN A 70 -0.69 2.96 2.16
CA GLN A 70 -1.64 2.49 1.17
C GLN A 70 -2.96 3.19 1.41
N VAL A 71 -3.51 3.72 0.34
CA VAL A 71 -4.83 4.36 0.35
C VAL A 71 -5.73 3.61 -0.63
N LEU A 72 -6.94 3.28 -0.18
CA LEU A 72 -7.97 2.76 -1.04
C LEU A 72 -8.71 3.95 -1.64
N VAL A 73 -8.73 4.05 -2.96
CA VAL A 73 -9.21 5.23 -3.69
C VAL A 73 -10.43 4.86 -4.52
N ARG A 74 -11.44 5.72 -4.49
CA ARG A 74 -12.60 5.61 -5.39
C ARG A 74 -12.18 5.87 -6.84
N SER A 75 -12.44 4.91 -7.73
CA SER A 75 -12.06 4.96 -9.15
C SER A 75 -13.15 4.31 -10.01
N GLN A 76 -13.03 4.29 -11.33
CA GLN A 76 -14.00 3.61 -12.22
C GLN A 76 -13.33 2.68 -13.24
N ASP A 77 -14.07 1.68 -13.71
CA ASP A 77 -13.58 0.78 -14.77
C ASP A 77 -13.74 1.37 -16.18
N SER A 78 -13.34 0.62 -17.20
CA SER A 78 -13.42 1.04 -18.61
C SER A 78 -14.84 1.33 -19.11
N PHE A 79 -15.86 0.90 -18.37
CA PHE A 79 -17.28 1.13 -18.67
C PHE A 79 -17.92 2.12 -17.70
N GLU A 80 -17.09 2.89 -16.97
CA GLU A 80 -17.52 3.89 -15.97
C GLU A 80 -18.24 3.28 -14.75
N ASN A 81 -18.17 1.95 -14.56
CA ASN A 81 -18.73 1.36 -13.36
C ASN A 81 -17.84 1.68 -12.14
N PRO A 82 -18.44 1.90 -10.95
CA PRO A 82 -17.69 2.10 -9.72
C PRO A 82 -16.71 0.96 -9.41
N ASN A 83 -15.48 1.32 -9.07
CA ASN A 83 -14.53 0.41 -8.45
C ASN A 83 -13.65 1.15 -7.42
N ALA A 84 -12.78 0.41 -6.75
CA ALA A 84 -11.79 0.96 -5.84
C ALA A 84 -10.42 0.38 -6.19
N ILE A 85 -9.40 1.23 -6.14
CA ILE A 85 -8.01 0.87 -6.44
C ILE A 85 -7.13 1.23 -5.26
N VAL A 86 -6.13 0.40 -4.97
CA VAL A 86 -5.13 0.72 -3.95
C VAL A 86 -4.04 1.58 -4.59
N THR A 87 -3.62 2.61 -3.89
CA THR A 87 -2.48 3.45 -4.23
C THR A 87 -1.46 3.39 -3.12
N THR A 88 -0.21 3.05 -3.47
CA THR A 88 0.93 3.13 -2.55
C THR A 88 1.58 4.50 -2.67
N ILE A 89 1.71 5.21 -1.56
CA ILE A 89 2.36 6.51 -1.46
C ILE A 89 3.64 6.35 -0.67
N VAL A 90 4.76 6.86 -1.19
CA VAL A 90 6.06 6.80 -0.54
C VAL A 90 6.61 8.21 -0.34
N GLU A 91 6.91 8.56 0.91
CA GLU A 91 7.56 9.80 1.29
C GLU A 91 9.05 9.53 1.60
N PRO A 92 9.99 10.15 0.88
CA PRO A 92 11.39 10.14 1.27
C PRO A 92 11.71 11.15 2.39
N TYR A 93 12.81 10.99 3.12
CA TYR A 93 13.21 11.91 4.21
C TYR A 93 13.49 13.34 3.72
N ASN A 94 13.96 13.49 2.49
CA ASN A 94 14.20 14.78 1.83
C ASN A 94 13.01 15.24 0.96
N ALA A 95 11.80 14.76 1.26
CA ALA A 95 10.62 15.06 0.46
C ALA A 95 10.33 16.56 0.33
N ASP A 96 10.10 16.99 -0.91
CA ASP A 96 9.48 18.26 -1.26
C ASP A 96 7.97 18.03 -1.46
N PRO A 97 7.10 18.54 -0.56
CA PRO A 97 5.66 18.31 -0.63
C PRO A 97 4.98 18.91 -1.86
N THR A 98 5.69 19.72 -2.65
CA THR A 98 5.18 20.30 -3.89
C THR A 98 5.44 19.42 -5.12
N LYS A 99 6.17 18.32 -4.98
CA LYS A 99 6.60 17.48 -6.10
C LYS A 99 6.17 16.04 -5.92
N ILE A 100 5.41 15.56 -6.89
CA ILE A 100 4.94 14.18 -6.97
C ILE A 100 5.41 13.54 -8.28
N VAL A 101 5.64 12.23 -8.26
CA VAL A 101 5.79 11.39 -9.44
C VAL A 101 4.78 10.26 -9.34
N SER A 102 3.96 10.11 -10.37
CA SER A 102 3.17 8.90 -10.57
C SER A 102 4.03 7.87 -11.29
N TYR A 103 4.18 6.68 -10.70
CA TYR A 103 5.01 5.60 -11.25
C TYR A 103 4.15 4.38 -11.50
N GLN A 104 4.23 3.85 -12.73
CA GLN A 104 3.51 2.67 -13.17
C GLN A 104 4.49 1.52 -13.26
N THR A 105 4.27 0.51 -12.44
CA THR A 105 5.04 -0.73 -12.39
C THR A 105 4.75 -1.62 -13.59
N PHE A 106 5.65 -2.57 -13.85
CA PHE A 106 5.50 -3.61 -14.86
C PHE A 106 4.74 -4.81 -14.26
N GLU A 107 3.46 -4.61 -13.88
CA GLU A 107 2.66 -5.68 -13.23
C GLU A 107 2.51 -6.91 -14.13
N ASP A 108 2.24 -6.69 -15.42
CA ASP A 108 2.24 -7.69 -16.50
C ASP A 108 1.51 -9.01 -16.17
N ALA A 109 0.45 -8.93 -15.36
CA ALA A 109 -0.23 -10.11 -14.82
C ALA A 109 -1.71 -9.88 -14.50
N ALA A 110 -2.57 -10.76 -15.03
CA ALA A 110 -4.01 -10.75 -14.72
C ALA A 110 -4.35 -11.49 -13.41
N ASN A 111 -3.70 -11.12 -12.29
CA ASN A 111 -3.96 -11.69 -10.97
C ASN A 111 -3.84 -10.65 -9.86
N ILE A 112 -4.85 -10.54 -8.99
CA ILE A 112 -4.88 -9.51 -7.94
C ILE A 112 -3.72 -9.64 -6.94
N ASN A 113 -3.12 -10.83 -6.80
CA ASN A 113 -1.96 -11.02 -5.94
C ASN A 113 -0.65 -10.56 -6.58
N CYS A 114 -0.68 -10.09 -7.83
CA CYS A 114 0.43 -9.44 -8.51
C CYS A 114 0.40 -7.92 -8.35
N SER A 115 -0.64 -7.37 -7.71
CA SER A 115 -0.82 -5.93 -7.60
C SER A 115 0.38 -5.24 -6.96
N PRO A 116 0.82 -4.09 -7.51
CA PRO A 116 2.01 -3.35 -7.09
C PRO A 116 2.07 -3.07 -5.60
N SER A 117 0.94 -2.68 -5.01
CA SER A 117 0.82 -2.40 -3.59
C SER A 117 1.12 -3.62 -2.72
N TYR A 118 0.94 -4.84 -3.21
CA TYR A 118 1.38 -6.05 -2.51
C TYR A 118 2.80 -6.45 -2.86
N THR A 119 3.12 -6.59 -4.15
CA THR A 119 4.38 -7.19 -4.62
C THR A 119 5.59 -6.36 -4.24
N LEU A 120 5.45 -5.04 -4.12
CA LEU A 120 6.53 -4.18 -3.65
C LEU A 120 6.82 -4.38 -2.16
N ARG A 121 5.93 -4.91 -1.30
CA ARG A 121 6.16 -4.99 0.16
C ARG A 121 7.29 -5.96 0.54
N TYR A 122 8.02 -5.68 1.63
CA TYR A 122 9.02 -6.61 2.18
C TYR A 122 8.38 -7.93 2.60
N GLY A 123 9.03 -9.05 2.30
CA GLY A 123 8.51 -10.39 2.61
C GLY A 123 7.71 -11.03 1.48
N THR A 124 7.45 -10.32 0.38
CA THR A 124 7.04 -10.95 -0.88
C THR A 124 8.23 -11.56 -1.60
N THR A 125 7.97 -12.43 -2.58
CA THR A 125 9.03 -13.02 -3.42
C THR A 125 9.29 -12.11 -4.60
N PRO A 126 10.43 -11.38 -4.65
CA PRO A 126 10.70 -10.44 -5.74
C PRO A 126 10.99 -11.19 -7.05
N THR A 127 10.59 -10.59 -8.16
CA THR A 127 11.00 -11.02 -9.51
C THR A 127 12.20 -10.20 -10.00
N ILE A 128 12.78 -10.58 -11.14
CA ILE A 128 13.83 -9.76 -11.80
C ILE A 128 13.27 -8.37 -12.15
N ALA A 129 12.03 -8.29 -12.63
CA ALA A 129 11.38 -7.02 -12.94
C ALA A 129 11.28 -6.14 -11.69
N THR A 130 10.85 -6.72 -10.57
CA THR A 130 10.76 -6.02 -9.27
C THR A 130 12.10 -5.43 -8.87
N PHE A 131 13.23 -6.15 -9.03
CA PHE A 131 14.55 -5.58 -8.73
C PHE A 131 14.90 -4.36 -9.58
N VAL A 132 14.55 -4.37 -10.87
CA VAL A 132 14.80 -3.24 -11.78
C VAL A 132 13.92 -2.04 -11.41
N GLU A 133 12.64 -2.27 -11.12
CA GLU A 133 11.70 -1.23 -10.69
C GLU A 133 12.17 -0.55 -9.40
N MET A 134 12.62 -1.36 -8.44
CA MET A 134 13.15 -0.87 -7.17
C MET A 134 14.33 0.09 -7.35
N GLN A 135 15.21 -0.19 -8.32
CA GLN A 135 16.32 0.70 -8.64
C GLN A 135 15.86 2.02 -9.26
N MET A 136 14.83 2.00 -10.11
CA MET A 136 14.23 3.21 -10.69
C MET A 136 13.52 4.05 -9.63
N ILE A 137 12.70 3.40 -8.79
CA ILE A 137 12.02 4.00 -7.64
C ILE A 137 13.03 4.68 -6.72
N SER A 138 14.18 4.03 -6.49
CA SER A 138 15.26 4.58 -5.66
C SER A 138 15.76 5.93 -6.18
N MET A 139 16.05 6.00 -7.49
CA MET A 139 16.55 7.23 -8.12
C MET A 139 15.53 8.38 -8.05
N ILE A 140 14.24 8.06 -8.13
CA ILE A 140 13.15 9.05 -8.00
C ILE A 140 13.10 9.59 -6.56
N LEU A 141 13.16 8.69 -5.57
CA LEU A 141 13.10 9.07 -4.16
C LEU A 141 14.30 9.91 -3.72
N GLU A 142 15.50 9.62 -4.24
CA GLU A 142 16.70 10.45 -4.01
C GLU A 142 16.51 11.90 -4.49
N SER A 143 15.67 12.13 -5.49
CA SER A 143 15.33 13.47 -5.99
C SER A 143 14.37 14.24 -5.06
N GLY A 144 13.90 13.63 -3.97
CA GLY A 144 13.01 14.24 -2.99
C GLY A 144 11.56 14.31 -3.42
N TYR A 145 11.12 13.48 -4.38
CA TYR A 145 9.73 13.47 -4.85
C TYR A 145 8.89 12.48 -4.04
N TYR A 146 7.64 12.85 -3.75
CA TYR A 146 6.65 11.87 -3.33
C TYR A 146 6.37 10.93 -4.50
N LEU A 147 6.34 9.64 -4.21
CA LEU A 147 6.05 8.63 -5.21
C LEU A 147 4.63 8.10 -5.01
N VAL A 148 3.88 7.99 -6.11
CA VAL A 148 2.49 7.54 -6.14
C VAL A 148 2.40 6.35 -7.09
N ILE A 149 2.15 5.17 -6.55
CA ILE A 149 2.16 3.89 -7.28
C ILE A 149 0.76 3.26 -7.19
N PRO A 150 -0.10 3.45 -8.21
CA PRO A 150 -1.41 2.81 -8.24
C PRO A 150 -1.34 1.35 -8.67
N ASP A 151 -2.26 0.54 -8.14
CA ASP A 151 -2.64 -0.75 -8.71
C ASP A 151 -3.51 -0.51 -9.94
N TYR A 152 -2.88 -0.05 -11.03
CA TYR A 152 -3.57 0.54 -12.17
C TYR A 152 -4.42 -0.47 -12.95
N GLU A 153 -4.13 -1.77 -12.85
CA GLU A 153 -4.96 -2.81 -13.47
C GLU A 153 -6.30 -3.03 -12.73
N GLY A 154 -6.47 -2.42 -11.56
CA GLY A 154 -7.68 -2.42 -10.78
C GLY A 154 -8.02 -3.76 -10.12
N PRO A 155 -9.19 -3.86 -9.46
CA PRO A 155 -9.55 -5.02 -8.64
C PRO A 155 -9.81 -6.30 -9.45
N LYS A 156 -9.90 -6.19 -10.79
CA LYS A 156 -10.06 -7.32 -11.72
C LYS A 156 -8.72 -7.74 -12.36
N SER A 157 -7.61 -7.05 -12.07
CA SER A 157 -6.31 -7.21 -12.74
C SER A 157 -6.46 -7.25 -14.26
N ALA A 158 -7.05 -6.17 -14.79
CA ALA A 158 -7.35 -6.05 -16.21
C ALA A 158 -6.08 -5.66 -17.01
N PHE A 159 -5.09 -6.56 -17.05
CA PHE A 159 -3.84 -6.36 -17.79
C PHE A 159 -4.10 -5.93 -19.24
N ALA A 160 -3.34 -4.93 -19.68
CA ALA A 160 -3.44 -4.29 -21.00
C ALA A 160 -4.79 -3.60 -21.32
N VAL A 161 -5.65 -3.37 -20.33
CA VAL A 161 -6.90 -2.60 -20.50
C VAL A 161 -6.67 -1.13 -20.17
N GLY A 162 -6.31 -0.35 -21.19
CA GLY A 162 -5.91 1.06 -21.03
C GLY A 162 -6.95 1.96 -20.33
N GLY A 163 -8.25 1.76 -20.54
CA GLY A 163 -9.30 2.55 -19.89
C GLY A 163 -9.33 2.39 -18.37
N GLN A 164 -9.17 1.14 -17.88
CA GLN A 164 -9.04 0.84 -16.46
C GLN A 164 -7.77 1.49 -15.89
N SER A 165 -6.64 1.29 -16.58
CA SER A 165 -5.34 1.84 -16.19
C SER A 165 -5.35 3.36 -16.10
N SER A 166 -5.89 4.06 -17.10
CA SER A 166 -5.92 5.51 -17.13
C SER A 166 -6.77 6.09 -16.01
N ASN A 167 -7.94 5.51 -15.75
CA ASN A 167 -8.83 5.99 -14.69
C ASN A 167 -8.17 5.81 -13.33
N ALA A 168 -7.65 4.61 -13.05
CA ALA A 168 -6.96 4.31 -11.79
C ALA A 168 -5.75 5.23 -11.55
N ILE A 169 -4.93 5.50 -12.57
CA ILE A 169 -3.78 6.40 -12.47
C ILE A 169 -4.21 7.84 -12.16
N LEU A 170 -5.21 8.36 -12.88
CA LEU A 170 -5.67 9.73 -12.68
C LEU A 170 -6.37 9.92 -11.32
N ASP A 171 -7.17 8.96 -10.90
CA ASP A 171 -7.85 8.98 -9.61
C ASP A 171 -6.87 8.82 -8.44
N SER A 172 -5.83 8.00 -8.62
CA SER A 172 -4.70 7.91 -7.70
C SER A 172 -3.98 9.25 -7.51
N ILE A 173 -3.74 9.99 -8.60
CA ILE A 173 -3.15 11.33 -8.53
C ILE A 173 -4.10 12.30 -7.82
N ARG A 174 -5.41 12.30 -8.16
CA ARG A 174 -6.43 13.13 -7.50
C ARG A 174 -6.44 12.91 -5.99
N ALA A 175 -6.29 11.66 -5.54
CA ALA A 175 -6.28 11.33 -4.12
C ALA A 175 -5.15 12.01 -3.34
N VAL A 176 -4.06 12.45 -3.99
CA VAL A 176 -2.88 13.02 -3.32
C VAL A 176 -2.63 14.50 -3.62
N VAL A 177 -3.33 15.08 -4.60
CA VAL A 177 -3.21 16.50 -4.96
C VAL A 177 -4.48 17.26 -4.57
N TRP A 178 -4.48 17.79 -3.34
CA TRP A 178 -5.55 18.64 -2.82
C TRP A 178 -5.01 20.03 -2.47
#